data_AF-A0A1H3CT68-F1
#
_entry.id   AF-A0A1H3CT68-F1
#
_cell.length_a   1.000
_cell.length_b   1.000
_cell.length_c   1.000
_cell.angle_alpha   90.00
_cell.angle_beta   90.00
_cell.angle_gamma   90.00
#
_symmetry.space_group_name_H-M   'P 1'
#
loop_
_entity.id
_entity.type
_entity.pdbx_description
1 polymer ?
#
loop_
_entity_poly.entity_id
_entity_poly.type
_entity_poly.pdbx_seq_one_letter_code
_entity_poly.pdbx_strand_id
1 'polypeptide(L)'
;MIGAEDSPGTGTDDSQPADGGEPPSERFEDVDWASIDADGGGRSPLRLAALVAAGSYGLAVASDRLVAGGDPTIDVAFGGVAFVWDATAVDWLFVATLSVLVFALVPLARNRRLVAYYWRRFRRHRPAVLSLAYLLVIFLLGTVGTLFLDPPALDVAAAYQPPVFLSVDASIPTECVGPVVEGRCQGTWRYPLGTTADGKGLLALAIFGMRVSMQVGLIATLISITIATAVGATAAYAGGWIDEALMRYVDIQQTFPTFFLFLFLAYLYGGSLFVLIVIFGVTGWGGIARIVRSEALQRSEETYVAAARSAGASGPFVVWRHVVPNVSNSIVTAATLNIPVLILSEAALSFIGLGNVTLPSWGQTIAAGRGDLATAWWVSTVPGLFLFATILAFNFLGDALRDALDPRQEVGR
;
A
#
# COMPACT_ATOMS: atom_id res chain seq x y z
N MET A 1 21.14 82.22 -34.57
CA MET A 1 21.99 81.75 -35.69
C MET A 1 22.46 80.36 -35.32
N ILE A 2 21.87 79.32 -35.93
CA ILE A 2 22.52 78.36 -36.87
C ILE A 2 23.50 77.44 -36.10
N GLY A 3 23.39 76.12 -36.03
CA GLY A 3 22.55 75.10 -36.69
C GLY A 3 23.23 73.72 -36.57
N ALA A 4 22.45 72.64 -36.74
CA ALA A 4 22.80 71.22 -37.04
C ALA A 4 23.53 70.39 -35.93
N GLU A 5 22.99 69.28 -35.43
CA GLU A 5 22.85 67.91 -36.04
C GLU A 5 24.22 67.36 -36.53
N ASP A 6 24.71 66.16 -36.18
CA ASP A 6 24.06 64.85 -36.13
C ASP A 6 24.97 63.82 -35.36
N SER A 7 24.36 62.77 -34.79
CA SER A 7 25.01 61.51 -34.30
C SER A 7 25.37 60.60 -35.51
N PRO A 8 26.17 59.47 -35.47
CA PRO A 8 26.06 58.33 -34.52
C PRO A 8 27.29 57.38 -34.30
N GLY A 9 27.19 56.51 -33.28
CA GLY A 9 27.40 55.05 -33.42
C GLY A 9 28.79 54.39 -33.33
N THR A 10 28.81 53.31 -32.53
CA THR A 10 29.49 51.99 -32.70
C THR A 10 30.80 51.65 -31.96
N GLY A 11 30.78 50.46 -31.33
CA GLY A 11 31.93 49.54 -31.14
C GLY A 11 32.66 49.64 -29.80
N THR A 12 32.25 48.88 -28.77
CA THR A 12 32.87 47.59 -28.35
C THR A 12 34.34 47.67 -27.92
N ASP A 13 34.59 47.50 -26.63
CA ASP A 13 35.72 46.66 -26.20
C ASP A 13 35.34 45.88 -24.93
N ASP A 14 35.63 44.59 -25.01
CA ASP A 14 35.35 43.53 -24.06
C ASP A 14 36.31 43.60 -22.86
N SER A 15 35.84 43.19 -21.69
CA SER A 15 36.50 42.15 -20.88
C SER A 15 35.91 42.08 -19.47
N GLN A 16 35.02 41.13 -19.23
CA GLN A 16 34.81 40.55 -17.90
C GLN A 16 34.74 39.02 -17.98
N PRO A 17 35.30 38.33 -16.98
CA PRO A 17 35.79 36.96 -17.13
C PRO A 17 34.68 35.92 -17.02
N ALA A 18 34.95 34.76 -17.62
CA ALA A 18 34.17 33.54 -17.53
C ALA A 18 33.94 33.12 -16.07
N ASP A 19 32.72 33.32 -15.58
CA ASP A 19 32.21 32.64 -14.39
C ASP A 19 31.49 31.36 -14.83
N GLY A 20 31.73 30.29 -14.10
CA GLY A 20 31.20 28.96 -14.35
C GLY A 20 29.68 28.96 -14.19
N GLY A 21 28.97 29.00 -15.33
CA GLY A 21 27.52 29.08 -15.38
C GLY A 21 26.83 27.93 -14.63
N GLU A 22 26.27 28.27 -13.48
CA GLU A 22 25.06 27.64 -12.95
C GLU A 22 23.96 27.80 -14.03
N PRO A 23 23.17 26.76 -14.34
CA PRO A 23 22.13 26.89 -15.37
C PRO A 23 21.19 28.03 -14.97
N PRO A 24 20.80 28.91 -15.90
CA PRO A 24 19.98 30.07 -15.58
C PRO A 24 18.71 29.60 -14.88
N SER A 25 18.45 30.13 -13.69
CA SER A 25 17.17 29.95 -13.02
C SER A 25 16.08 30.48 -13.95
N GLU A 26 15.21 29.59 -14.45
CA GLU A 26 14.08 29.97 -15.32
C GLU A 26 13.36 31.16 -14.71
N ARG A 27 13.41 32.32 -15.37
CA ARG A 27 12.65 33.50 -14.95
C ARG A 27 11.20 33.25 -15.32
N PHE A 28 10.27 33.87 -14.60
CA PHE A 28 8.82 33.77 -14.89
C PHE A 28 8.47 34.10 -16.35
N GLU A 29 9.30 34.92 -16.99
CA GLU A 29 9.21 35.36 -18.38
C GLU A 29 9.64 34.28 -19.40
N ASP A 30 10.42 33.28 -18.98
CA ASP A 30 10.92 32.18 -19.83
C ASP A 30 9.96 30.97 -19.85
N VAL A 31 8.87 31.02 -19.08
CA VAL A 31 7.86 29.94 -19.03
C VAL A 31 6.97 30.04 -20.27
N ASP A 32 7.04 29.01 -21.13
CA ASP A 32 6.16 28.89 -22.30
C ASP A 32 4.72 28.57 -21.87
N TRP A 33 3.95 29.61 -21.57
CA TRP A 33 2.54 29.52 -21.17
C TRP A 33 1.65 28.87 -22.24
N ALA A 34 2.02 28.98 -23.53
CA ALA A 34 1.26 28.36 -24.62
C ALA A 34 1.35 26.83 -24.58
N SER A 35 2.48 26.28 -24.13
CA SER A 35 2.62 24.83 -23.88
C SER A 35 1.74 24.33 -22.72
N ILE A 36 1.52 25.18 -21.70
CA ILE A 36 0.70 24.87 -20.52
C ILE A 36 -0.79 24.98 -20.86
N ASP A 37 -1.18 25.97 -21.65
CA ASP A 37 -2.56 26.16 -22.11
C ASP A 37 -2.99 25.09 -23.14
N ALA A 38 -2.06 24.59 -23.96
CA ALA A 38 -2.31 23.47 -24.88
C ALA A 38 -2.65 22.15 -24.13
N ASP A 39 -2.09 21.95 -22.93
CA ASP A 39 -2.40 20.84 -22.04
C ASP A 39 -3.75 21.01 -21.29
N GLY A 40 -4.37 22.19 -21.38
CA GLY A 40 -5.58 22.57 -20.63
C GLY A 40 -6.89 21.90 -21.11
N GLY A 41 -6.94 21.39 -22.34
CA GLY A 41 -8.18 20.88 -22.97
C GLY A 41 -8.17 19.42 -23.43
N GLY A 42 -7.00 18.77 -23.50
CA GLY A 42 -6.86 17.40 -24.01
C GLY A 42 -7.07 16.33 -22.93
N ARG A 43 -7.76 15.22 -23.27
CA ARG A 43 -7.76 14.02 -22.41
C ARG A 43 -6.32 13.57 -22.22
N SER A 44 -5.74 13.82 -21.05
CA SER A 44 -4.36 13.39 -20.80
C SER A 44 -4.24 11.89 -21.06
N PRO A 45 -3.18 11.42 -21.74
CA PRO A 45 -3.03 10.01 -22.12
C PRO A 45 -3.10 9.09 -20.90
N LEU A 46 -2.71 9.61 -19.72
CA LEU A 46 -2.85 8.92 -18.44
C LEU A 46 -4.32 8.71 -18.03
N ARG A 47 -5.18 9.73 -18.18
CA ARG A 47 -6.62 9.61 -17.88
C ARG A 47 -7.29 8.62 -18.83
N LEU A 48 -6.93 8.63 -20.12
CA LEU A 48 -7.42 7.66 -21.09
C LEU A 48 -7.01 6.23 -20.69
N ALA A 49 -5.73 6.02 -20.36
CA ALA A 49 -5.23 4.72 -19.92
C ALA A 49 -5.93 4.23 -18.64
N ALA A 50 -6.20 5.12 -17.68
CA ALA A 50 -6.93 4.79 -16.46
C ALA A 50 -8.39 4.38 -16.75
N LEU A 51 -9.08 5.09 -17.65
CA LEU A 51 -10.44 4.75 -18.05
C LEU A 51 -10.51 3.41 -18.80
N VAL A 52 -9.54 3.16 -19.70
CA VAL A 52 -9.44 1.87 -20.41
C VAL A 52 -9.17 0.74 -19.43
N ALA A 53 -8.23 0.91 -18.50
CA ALA A 53 -7.93 -0.08 -17.47
C ALA A 53 -9.14 -0.35 -16.55
N ALA A 54 -9.86 0.69 -16.14
CA ALA A 54 -11.08 0.55 -15.35
C ALA A 54 -12.20 -0.17 -16.14
N GLY A 55 -12.36 0.16 -17.42
CA GLY A 55 -13.31 -0.50 -18.33
C GLY A 55 -12.97 -1.97 -18.55
N SER A 56 -11.71 -2.30 -18.82
CA SER A 56 -11.25 -3.68 -18.97
C SER A 56 -11.40 -4.48 -17.67
N TYR A 57 -11.12 -3.86 -16.52
CA TYR A 57 -11.33 -4.46 -15.20
C TYR A 57 -12.82 -4.76 -14.97
N GLY A 58 -13.70 -3.78 -15.23
CA GLY A 58 -15.14 -3.95 -15.07
C GLY A 58 -15.70 -5.06 -15.97
N LEU A 59 -15.23 -5.15 -17.21
CA LEU A 59 -15.56 -6.23 -18.13
C LEU A 59 -15.08 -7.59 -17.62
N ALA A 60 -13.85 -7.67 -17.12
CA ALA A 60 -13.27 -8.92 -16.59
C ALA A 60 -14.03 -9.44 -15.36
N VAL A 61 -14.40 -8.55 -14.43
CA VAL A 61 -15.25 -8.89 -13.28
C VAL A 61 -16.65 -9.31 -13.73
N ALA A 62 -17.23 -8.60 -14.70
CA ALA A 62 -18.54 -8.94 -15.22
C ALA A 62 -18.54 -10.31 -15.92
N SER A 63 -17.50 -10.63 -16.69
CA SER A 63 -17.36 -11.95 -17.31
C SER A 63 -17.19 -13.06 -16.28
N ASP A 64 -16.37 -12.83 -15.25
CA ASP A 64 -16.20 -13.80 -14.15
C ASP A 64 -17.53 -14.07 -13.42
N ARG A 65 -18.28 -13.02 -13.08
CA ARG A 65 -19.54 -13.16 -12.32
C ARG A 65 -20.73 -13.65 -13.13
N LEU A 66 -20.81 -13.32 -14.41
CA LEU A 66 -21.98 -13.61 -15.25
C LEU A 66 -21.77 -14.83 -16.16
N VAL A 67 -20.52 -15.15 -16.52
CA VAL A 67 -20.20 -16.18 -17.52
C VAL A 67 -19.50 -17.37 -16.89
N ALA A 68 -18.55 -17.16 -15.97
CA ALA A 68 -17.71 -18.26 -15.47
C ALA A 68 -18.44 -19.20 -14.50
N GLY A 69 -19.54 -18.78 -13.85
CA GLY A 69 -20.52 -19.70 -13.25
C GLY A 69 -20.01 -20.77 -12.26
N GLY A 70 -18.77 -20.64 -11.73
CA GLY A 70 -18.12 -21.64 -10.86
C GLY A 70 -16.97 -22.44 -11.49
N ASP A 71 -16.65 -22.23 -12.77
CA ASP A 71 -15.40 -22.71 -13.39
C ASP A 71 -14.22 -21.80 -13.01
N PRO A 72 -12.98 -22.33 -12.95
CA PRO A 72 -11.80 -21.53 -12.64
C PRO A 72 -11.66 -20.35 -13.63
N THR A 73 -11.56 -19.14 -13.07
CA THR A 73 -11.51 -17.86 -13.80
C THR A 73 -10.48 -17.83 -14.95
N ILE A 74 -9.34 -18.50 -14.77
CA ILE A 74 -8.35 -18.71 -15.83
C ILE A 74 -7.88 -20.16 -15.75
N ASP A 75 -8.06 -20.93 -16.82
CA ASP A 75 -7.45 -22.26 -17.00
C ASP A 75 -6.68 -22.26 -18.33
N VAL A 76 -5.35 -22.12 -18.26
CA VAL A 76 -4.47 -22.12 -19.43
C VAL A 76 -3.32 -23.07 -19.21
N ALA A 77 -3.15 -24.04 -20.12
CA ALA A 77 -1.98 -24.88 -20.17
C ALA A 77 -0.99 -24.35 -21.21
N PHE A 78 0.26 -24.05 -20.80
CA PHE A 78 1.33 -23.69 -21.72
C PHE A 78 2.61 -24.46 -21.38
N GLY A 79 3.15 -25.19 -22.36
CA GLY A 79 4.44 -25.87 -22.21
C GLY A 79 4.49 -26.94 -21.10
N GLY A 80 3.38 -27.62 -20.81
CA GLY A 80 3.31 -28.64 -19.76
C GLY A 80 3.06 -28.09 -18.34
N VAL A 81 2.94 -26.77 -18.19
CA VAL A 81 2.50 -26.13 -16.94
C VAL A 81 1.03 -25.75 -17.10
N ALA A 82 0.17 -26.30 -16.24
CA ALA A 82 -1.22 -25.89 -16.12
C ALA A 82 -1.31 -24.71 -15.15
N PHE A 83 -1.82 -23.58 -15.62
CA PHE A 83 -2.14 -22.41 -14.79
C PHE A 83 -3.65 -22.36 -14.58
N VAL A 84 -4.08 -22.71 -13.36
CA VAL A 84 -5.47 -22.65 -12.94
C VAL A 84 -5.60 -21.58 -11.86
N TRP A 85 -6.40 -20.55 -12.12
CA TRP A 85 -6.68 -19.48 -11.18
C TRP A 85 -8.20 -19.33 -11.01
N ASP A 86 -8.68 -19.58 -9.79
CA ASP A 86 -10.04 -19.29 -9.36
C ASP A 86 -10.03 -17.98 -8.55
N ALA A 87 -10.49 -16.89 -9.18
CA ALA A 87 -10.34 -15.54 -8.63
C ALA A 87 -11.45 -15.25 -7.63
N THR A 88 -11.08 -15.11 -6.35
CA THR A 88 -12.03 -14.71 -5.32
C THR A 88 -12.42 -13.23 -5.46
N ALA A 89 -13.51 -12.82 -4.80
CA ALA A 89 -13.88 -11.40 -4.73
C ALA A 89 -12.76 -10.51 -4.17
N VAL A 90 -11.94 -11.05 -3.27
CA VAL A 90 -10.78 -10.33 -2.70
C VAL A 90 -9.66 -10.19 -3.73
N ASP A 91 -9.46 -11.18 -4.60
CA ASP A 91 -8.43 -11.13 -5.64
C ASP A 91 -8.75 -10.06 -6.69
N TRP A 92 -10.02 -9.95 -7.09
CA TRP A 92 -10.46 -8.86 -7.97
C TRP A 92 -10.25 -7.48 -7.32
N LEU A 93 -10.66 -7.32 -6.06
CA LEU A 93 -10.39 -6.09 -5.31
C LEU A 93 -8.89 -5.78 -5.24
N PHE A 94 -8.06 -6.81 -5.05
CA PHE A 94 -6.62 -6.64 -5.01
C PHE A 94 -6.07 -6.12 -6.34
N VAL A 95 -6.49 -6.69 -7.47
CA VAL A 95 -6.10 -6.22 -8.82
C VAL A 95 -6.55 -4.77 -9.04
N ALA A 96 -7.77 -4.40 -8.62
CA ALA A 96 -8.22 -3.02 -8.67
C ALA A 96 -7.35 -2.09 -7.82
N THR A 97 -7.03 -2.49 -6.59
CA THR A 97 -6.15 -1.74 -5.68
C THR A 97 -4.77 -1.53 -6.28
N LEU A 98 -4.15 -2.58 -6.85
CA LEU A 98 -2.85 -2.46 -7.51
C LEU A 98 -2.92 -1.52 -8.72
N SER A 99 -3.98 -1.61 -9.52
CA SER A 99 -4.20 -0.72 -10.66
C SER A 99 -4.26 0.74 -10.21
N VAL A 100 -5.04 1.04 -9.18
CA VAL A 100 -5.13 2.39 -8.61
C VAL A 100 -3.78 2.88 -8.09
N LEU A 101 -3.02 2.04 -7.36
CA LEU A 101 -1.69 2.39 -6.88
C LEU A 101 -0.71 2.68 -8.02
N VAL A 102 -0.73 1.88 -9.09
CA VAL A 102 0.10 2.12 -10.29
C VAL A 102 -0.24 3.49 -10.88
N PHE A 103 -1.52 3.78 -11.14
CA PHE A 103 -1.92 5.07 -11.70
C PHE A 103 -1.60 6.26 -10.78
N ALA A 104 -1.68 6.07 -9.46
CA ALA A 104 -1.28 7.08 -8.47
C ALA A 104 0.23 7.35 -8.48
N LEU A 105 1.06 6.33 -8.75
CA LEU A 105 2.52 6.45 -8.79
C LEU A 105 3.08 6.92 -10.14
N VAL A 106 2.33 6.78 -11.25
CA VAL A 106 2.80 7.18 -12.59
C VAL A 106 3.22 8.67 -12.67
N PRO A 107 2.44 9.66 -12.16
CA PRO A 107 2.86 11.06 -12.18
C PRO A 107 4.19 11.30 -11.45
N LEU A 108 4.39 10.62 -10.32
CA LEU A 108 5.63 10.68 -9.57
C LEU A 108 6.78 10.05 -10.37
N ALA A 109 6.57 8.86 -10.93
CA ALA A 109 7.58 8.14 -11.71
C ALA A 109 8.02 8.89 -12.98
N ARG A 110 7.14 9.67 -13.61
CA ARG A 110 7.48 10.53 -14.76
C ARG A 110 8.38 11.69 -14.37
N ASN A 111 8.22 12.23 -13.15
CA ASN A 111 8.99 13.38 -12.69
C ASN A 111 10.29 12.97 -12.00
N ARG A 112 11.31 12.61 -12.79
CA ARG A 112 12.61 12.10 -12.31
C ARG A 112 13.29 13.03 -11.29
N ARG A 113 13.15 14.35 -11.45
CA ARG A 113 13.73 15.35 -10.52
C ARG A 113 13.13 15.20 -9.12
N LEU A 114 11.79 15.09 -9.06
CA LEU A 114 11.06 14.95 -7.80
C LEU A 114 11.34 13.61 -7.12
N VAL A 115 11.40 12.52 -7.89
CA VAL A 115 11.80 11.19 -7.38
C VAL A 115 13.22 11.24 -6.83
N ALA A 116 14.17 11.85 -7.55
CA ALA A 116 15.54 11.97 -7.09
C ALA A 116 15.67 12.83 -5.81
N TYR A 117 14.83 13.87 -5.66
CA TYR A 117 14.75 14.66 -4.44
C TYR A 117 14.28 13.81 -3.25
N TYR A 118 13.10 13.19 -3.34
CA TYR A 118 12.56 12.38 -2.25
C TYR A 118 13.42 11.15 -1.95
N TRP A 119 13.99 10.51 -2.97
CA TRP A 119 14.87 9.36 -2.80
C TRP A 119 16.18 9.71 -2.08
N ARG A 120 16.78 10.88 -2.39
CA ARG A 120 17.98 11.35 -1.67
C ARG A 120 17.69 11.57 -0.19
N ARG A 121 16.51 12.10 0.15
CA ARG A 121 16.08 12.31 1.54
C ARG A 121 15.78 10.97 2.22
N PHE A 122 15.02 10.10 1.56
CA PHE A 122 14.66 8.77 2.05
C PHE A 122 15.88 7.89 2.35
N ARG A 123 16.89 7.87 1.46
CA ARG A 123 18.10 7.07 1.64
C ARG A 123 19.00 7.49 2.80
N ARG A 124 18.79 8.66 3.41
CA ARG A 124 19.52 9.05 4.63
C ARG A 124 19.14 8.13 5.80
N HIS A 125 17.92 7.58 5.80
CA HIS A 125 17.45 6.65 6.83
C HIS A 125 17.71 5.20 6.37
N ARG A 126 18.84 4.61 6.82
CA ARG A 126 19.19 3.21 6.51
C ARG A 126 18.08 2.20 6.86
N PRO A 127 17.40 2.30 8.03
CA PRO A 127 16.30 1.39 8.35
C PRO A 127 15.18 1.45 7.31
N ALA A 128 14.86 2.63 6.81
CA ALA A 128 13.80 2.81 5.82
C ALA A 128 14.10 2.15 4.47
N VAL A 129 15.35 2.23 4.00
CA VAL A 129 15.77 1.58 2.75
C VAL A 129 15.71 0.06 2.88
N LEU A 130 16.15 -0.49 4.02
CA LEU A 130 16.05 -1.92 4.30
C LEU A 130 14.59 -2.36 4.38
N SER A 131 13.74 -1.59 5.06
CA SER A 131 12.30 -1.83 5.14
C SER A 131 11.64 -1.81 3.77
N LEU A 132 11.96 -0.82 2.93
CA LEU A 132 11.42 -0.75 1.57
C LEU A 132 11.84 -1.97 0.74
N ALA A 133 13.11 -2.36 0.80
CA ALA A 133 13.60 -3.55 0.11
C ALA A 133 12.90 -4.83 0.59
N TYR A 134 12.74 -4.98 1.92
CA TYR A 134 12.03 -6.11 2.52
C TYR A 134 10.56 -6.16 2.10
N LEU A 135 9.85 -5.02 2.15
CA LEU A 135 8.45 -4.93 1.73
C LEU A 135 8.28 -5.21 0.24
N LEU A 136 9.21 -4.78 -0.62
CA LEU A 136 9.20 -5.12 -2.04
C LEU A 136 9.41 -6.62 -2.25
N VAL A 137 10.31 -7.25 -1.50
CA VAL A 137 10.52 -8.71 -1.58
C VAL A 137 9.27 -9.46 -1.13
N ILE A 138 8.67 -9.09 0.01
CA ILE A 138 7.40 -9.66 0.46
C ILE A 138 6.31 -9.45 -0.58
N PHE A 139 6.26 -8.25 -1.15
CA PHE A 139 5.26 -7.91 -2.15
C PHE A 139 5.37 -8.81 -3.37
N LEU A 140 6.57 -8.95 -3.92
CA LEU A 140 6.82 -9.81 -5.07
C LEU A 140 6.58 -11.28 -4.73
N LEU A 141 7.04 -11.77 -3.58
CA LEU A 141 6.86 -13.16 -3.18
C LEU A 141 5.39 -13.53 -2.94
N GLY A 142 4.63 -12.71 -2.23
CA GLY A 142 3.23 -13.04 -1.99
C GLY A 142 2.33 -12.83 -3.22
N THR A 143 2.66 -11.91 -4.13
CA THR A 143 1.90 -11.73 -5.37
C THR A 143 2.30 -12.73 -6.44
N VAL A 144 3.57 -12.74 -6.84
CA VAL A 144 4.09 -13.57 -7.92
C VAL A 144 4.38 -14.99 -7.44
N GLY A 145 4.94 -15.16 -6.25
CA GLY A 145 5.29 -16.49 -5.73
C GLY A 145 4.10 -17.41 -5.54
N THR A 146 2.92 -16.89 -5.19
CA THR A 146 1.69 -17.70 -5.10
C THR A 146 1.15 -18.18 -6.45
N LEU A 147 1.65 -17.66 -7.57
CA LEU A 147 1.32 -18.15 -8.91
C LEU A 147 2.13 -19.38 -9.30
N PHE A 148 3.27 -19.60 -8.66
CA PHE A 148 4.21 -20.68 -8.97
C PHE A 148 4.26 -21.77 -7.89
N LEU A 149 3.62 -21.54 -6.75
CA LEU A 149 3.59 -22.45 -5.61
C LEU A 149 2.21 -23.05 -5.45
N ASP A 150 2.17 -24.36 -5.29
CA ASP A 150 0.93 -25.06 -4.95
C ASP A 150 0.42 -24.61 -3.56
N PRO A 151 -0.91 -24.55 -3.37
CA PRO A 151 -1.49 -24.28 -2.05
C PRO A 151 -0.94 -25.24 -0.99
N PRO A 152 -0.74 -24.79 0.27
CA PRO A 152 -0.23 -25.64 1.34
C PRO A 152 -1.12 -26.86 1.58
N ALA A 153 -0.71 -28.01 1.04
CA ALA A 153 -1.45 -29.26 1.12
C ALA A 153 -1.20 -29.98 2.45
N LEU A 154 -2.18 -30.79 2.87
CA LEU A 154 -2.09 -31.65 4.04
C LEU A 154 -1.14 -32.81 3.74
N ASP A 155 -0.18 -33.04 4.63
CA ASP A 155 0.78 -34.14 4.54
C ASP A 155 1.04 -34.70 5.95
N VAL A 156 0.09 -35.48 6.46
CA VAL A 156 0.09 -35.95 7.86
C VAL A 156 1.36 -36.74 8.19
N ALA A 157 1.99 -37.39 7.21
CA ALA A 157 3.25 -38.10 7.42
C ALA A 157 4.39 -37.13 7.81
N ALA A 158 4.44 -35.95 7.18
CA ALA A 158 5.42 -34.92 7.45
C ALA A 158 5.09 -34.03 8.66
N ALA A 159 4.19 -34.44 9.56
CA ALA A 159 3.82 -33.66 10.75
C ALA A 159 5.03 -33.38 11.65
N TYR A 160 5.15 -32.12 12.12
CA TYR A 160 6.23 -31.64 13.00
C TYR A 160 7.66 -31.90 12.51
N GLN A 161 7.88 -31.93 11.20
CA GLN A 161 9.21 -31.97 10.62
C GLN A 161 9.97 -30.68 11.01
N PRO A 162 11.17 -30.78 11.62
CA PRO A 162 11.95 -29.61 12.01
C PRO A 162 12.51 -28.84 10.80
N PRO A 163 12.77 -27.53 10.96
CA PRO A 163 13.51 -26.73 9.99
C PRO A 163 14.92 -27.28 9.72
N VAL A 164 15.50 -26.98 8.55
CA VAL A 164 16.83 -27.48 8.12
C VAL A 164 17.95 -27.23 9.13
N PHE A 165 17.87 -26.13 9.87
CA PHE A 165 18.86 -25.72 10.85
C PHE A 165 18.62 -26.29 12.26
N LEU A 166 17.63 -27.18 12.42
CA LEU A 166 17.25 -27.78 13.69
C LEU A 166 17.21 -29.31 13.62
N SER A 167 17.32 -29.93 14.78
CA SER A 167 17.03 -31.36 14.98
C SER A 167 16.20 -31.55 16.23
N VAL A 168 15.27 -32.50 16.20
CA VAL A 168 14.41 -32.85 17.34
C VAL A 168 14.47 -34.35 17.60
N ASP A 169 13.97 -34.77 18.76
CA ASP A 169 13.82 -36.19 19.05
C ASP A 169 12.92 -36.85 17.99
N ALA A 170 13.29 -38.04 17.52
CA ALA A 170 12.56 -38.73 16.46
C ALA A 170 11.13 -39.15 16.86
N SER A 171 10.78 -39.07 18.16
CA SER A 171 9.42 -39.28 18.66
C SER A 171 8.47 -38.10 18.45
N ILE A 172 8.98 -36.91 18.11
CA ILE A 172 8.17 -35.70 17.90
C ILE A 172 7.44 -35.72 16.54
N PRO A 173 8.14 -35.86 15.39
CA PRO A 173 7.46 -36.00 14.12
C PRO A 173 6.78 -37.36 13.98
N THR A 174 5.68 -37.42 13.22
CA THR A 174 4.99 -38.69 12.92
C THR A 174 5.85 -39.60 12.06
N GLU A 175 6.40 -39.07 10.97
CA GLU A 175 7.43 -39.71 10.16
C GLU A 175 8.54 -38.69 9.89
N CYS A 176 9.78 -39.04 10.22
CA CYS A 176 10.90 -38.16 9.93
C CYS A 176 11.23 -38.23 8.44
N VAL A 177 10.98 -37.12 7.74
CA VAL A 177 11.29 -36.97 6.31
C VAL A 177 12.80 -36.75 6.07
N GLY A 178 13.47 -36.17 7.05
CA GLY A 178 14.93 -36.01 7.05
C GLY A 178 15.67 -37.28 7.52
N PRO A 179 17.01 -37.28 7.47
CA PRO A 179 17.79 -38.39 8.02
C PRO A 179 17.63 -38.45 9.54
N VAL A 180 17.46 -39.66 10.08
CA VAL A 180 17.48 -39.90 11.52
C VAL A 180 18.91 -40.27 11.93
N VAL A 181 19.52 -39.47 12.78
CA VAL A 181 20.88 -39.67 13.30
C VAL A 181 20.81 -39.70 14.81
N GLU A 182 21.29 -40.79 15.43
CA GLU A 182 21.32 -40.96 16.90
C GLU A 182 19.94 -40.74 17.57
N GLY A 183 18.86 -41.22 16.94
CA GLY A 183 17.50 -41.08 17.47
C GLY A 183 16.92 -39.66 17.34
N ARG A 184 17.59 -38.76 16.61
CA ARG A 184 17.11 -37.41 16.33
C ARG A 184 16.73 -37.27 14.86
N CYS A 185 15.55 -36.69 14.61
CA CYS A 185 15.13 -36.28 13.28
C CYS A 185 15.84 -34.98 12.88
N GLN A 186 16.55 -34.99 11.77
CA GLN A 186 17.20 -33.81 11.20
C GLN A 186 16.26 -33.09 10.24
N GLY A 187 16.40 -31.76 10.13
CA GLY A 187 15.68 -30.97 9.13
C GLY A 187 16.05 -31.33 7.68
N THR A 188 15.16 -31.00 6.74
CA THR A 188 15.33 -31.34 5.32
C THR A 188 14.97 -30.16 4.41
N TRP A 189 15.67 -30.03 3.28
CA TRP A 189 15.44 -28.96 2.29
C TRP A 189 14.07 -29.02 1.63
N ARG A 190 13.38 -30.17 1.69
CA ARG A 190 11.97 -30.27 1.29
C ARG A 190 11.06 -29.36 2.14
N TYR A 191 11.37 -29.23 3.43
CA TYR A 191 10.65 -28.36 4.37
C TYR A 191 11.65 -27.43 5.07
N PRO A 192 12.14 -26.39 4.37
CA PRO A 192 13.29 -25.60 4.85
C PRO A 192 13.02 -24.91 6.18
N LEU A 193 11.78 -24.46 6.38
CA LEU A 193 11.30 -23.83 7.62
C LEU A 193 10.49 -24.79 8.50
N GLY A 194 10.51 -26.09 8.21
CA GLY A 194 9.73 -27.11 8.91
C GLY A 194 8.27 -27.19 8.48
N THR A 195 7.49 -27.97 9.21
CA THR A 195 6.05 -28.19 8.98
C THR A 195 5.22 -27.99 10.24
N THR A 196 3.91 -27.85 10.05
CA THR A 196 2.91 -27.80 11.13
C THR A 196 2.50 -29.20 11.62
N ALA A 197 1.60 -29.25 12.60
CA ALA A 197 0.95 -30.47 13.09
C ALA A 197 0.25 -31.27 11.97
N ASP A 198 -0.32 -30.57 10.99
CA ASP A 198 -0.97 -31.19 9.82
C ASP A 198 0.02 -31.47 8.67
N GLY A 199 1.32 -31.26 8.91
CA GLY A 199 2.40 -31.46 7.95
C GLY A 199 2.48 -30.43 6.82
N LYS A 200 1.75 -29.31 6.93
CA LYS A 200 1.84 -28.21 5.96
C LYS A 200 3.19 -27.53 6.06
N GLY A 201 3.86 -27.33 4.92
CA GLY A 201 5.16 -26.65 4.86
C GLY A 201 5.09 -25.18 5.27
N LEU A 202 5.91 -24.78 6.24
CA LEU A 202 5.90 -23.41 6.78
C LEU A 202 6.40 -22.35 5.81
N LEU A 203 7.26 -22.70 4.85
CA LEU A 203 7.68 -21.76 3.80
C LEU A 203 6.50 -21.37 2.90
N ALA A 204 5.71 -22.35 2.47
CA ALA A 204 4.52 -22.08 1.67
C ALA A 204 3.51 -21.27 2.49
N LEU A 205 3.23 -21.67 3.74
CA LEU A 205 2.36 -20.91 4.65
C LEU A 205 2.83 -19.47 4.86
N ALA A 206 4.14 -19.25 4.96
CA ALA A 206 4.71 -17.91 5.09
C ALA A 206 4.43 -17.07 3.83
N ILE A 207 4.65 -17.61 2.63
CA ILE A 207 4.43 -16.90 1.36
C ILE A 207 2.94 -16.61 1.11
N PHE A 208 2.07 -17.58 1.34
CA PHE A 208 0.63 -17.33 1.21
C PHE A 208 0.13 -16.34 2.28
N GLY A 209 0.67 -16.39 3.50
CA GLY A 209 0.37 -15.40 4.54
C GLY A 209 0.82 -13.97 4.18
N MET A 210 1.89 -13.82 3.38
CA MET A 210 2.28 -12.52 2.81
C MET A 210 1.18 -11.96 1.91
N ARG A 211 0.57 -12.79 1.05
CA ARG A 211 -0.53 -12.40 0.17
C ARG A 211 -1.73 -11.89 0.95
N VAL A 212 -2.16 -12.65 1.97
CA VAL A 212 -3.28 -12.24 2.84
C VAL A 212 -2.99 -10.89 3.50
N SER A 213 -1.80 -10.73 4.08
CA SER A 213 -1.38 -9.48 4.74
C SER A 213 -1.39 -8.28 3.79
N MET A 214 -0.93 -8.46 2.55
CA MET A 214 -0.96 -7.40 1.53
C MET A 214 -2.38 -7.05 1.08
N GLN A 215 -3.23 -8.05 0.85
CA GLN A 215 -4.62 -7.84 0.48
C GLN A 215 -5.32 -7.02 1.55
N VAL A 216 -5.18 -7.40 2.82
CA VAL A 216 -5.76 -6.68 3.95
C VAL A 216 -5.21 -5.27 4.03
N GLY A 217 -3.88 -5.15 4.10
CA GLY A 217 -3.20 -3.87 4.27
C GLY A 217 -3.55 -2.86 3.17
N LEU A 218 -3.45 -3.27 1.90
CA LEU A 218 -3.60 -2.35 0.78
C LEU A 218 -5.07 -2.06 0.44
N ILE A 219 -5.94 -3.07 0.41
CA ILE A 219 -7.34 -2.87 -0.01
C ILE A 219 -8.10 -2.07 1.05
N ALA A 220 -8.02 -2.47 2.33
CA ALA A 220 -8.72 -1.76 3.39
C ALA A 220 -8.18 -0.33 3.57
N THR A 221 -6.86 -0.13 3.47
CA THR A 221 -6.29 1.23 3.48
C THR A 221 -6.79 2.07 2.31
N LEU A 222 -6.84 1.52 1.09
CA LEU A 222 -7.34 2.26 -0.07
C LEU A 222 -8.79 2.69 0.10
N ILE A 223 -9.66 1.80 0.61
CA ILE A 223 -11.04 2.14 0.95
C ILE A 223 -11.06 3.26 1.99
N SER A 224 -10.30 3.10 3.08
CA SER A 224 -10.27 4.06 4.18
C SER A 224 -9.79 5.45 3.72
N ILE A 225 -8.69 5.55 2.98
CA ILE A 225 -8.17 6.85 2.54
C ILE A 225 -9.10 7.53 1.54
N THR A 226 -9.82 6.75 0.73
CA THR A 226 -10.78 7.30 -0.25
C THR A 226 -11.95 7.96 0.48
N ILE A 227 -12.54 7.26 1.45
CA ILE A 227 -13.63 7.81 2.29
C ILE A 227 -13.10 8.98 3.12
N ALA A 228 -11.94 8.83 3.75
CA ALA A 228 -11.32 9.87 4.58
C ALA A 228 -11.07 11.15 3.79
N THR A 229 -10.54 11.05 2.58
CA THR A 229 -10.24 12.20 1.74
C THR A 229 -11.53 12.88 1.28
N ALA A 230 -12.53 12.10 0.85
CA ALA A 230 -13.81 12.64 0.43
C ALA A 230 -14.52 13.38 1.58
N VAL A 231 -14.63 12.77 2.75
CA VAL A 231 -15.30 13.35 3.92
C VAL A 231 -14.50 14.53 4.48
N GLY A 232 -13.19 14.36 4.70
CA GLY A 232 -12.33 15.38 5.29
C GLY A 232 -12.20 16.64 4.42
N ALA A 233 -12.03 16.47 3.11
CA ALA A 233 -11.97 17.60 2.18
C ALA A 233 -13.32 18.31 2.05
N THR A 234 -14.43 17.56 2.03
CA THR A 234 -15.79 18.14 1.98
C THR A 234 -16.09 18.92 3.25
N ALA A 235 -15.75 18.38 4.42
CA ALA A 235 -15.92 19.05 5.70
C ALA A 235 -15.11 20.36 5.77
N ALA A 236 -13.84 20.33 5.38
CA ALA A 236 -12.99 21.52 5.33
C ALA A 236 -13.50 22.57 4.34
N TYR A 237 -14.01 22.14 3.19
CA TYR A 237 -14.53 23.04 2.16
C TYR A 237 -15.84 23.71 2.55
N ALA A 238 -16.82 22.92 2.99
CA ALA A 238 -18.16 23.39 3.27
C ALA A 238 -18.21 24.23 4.55
N GLY A 239 -17.40 23.89 5.55
CA GLY A 239 -17.39 24.55 6.85
C GLY A 239 -18.74 24.50 7.57
N GLY A 240 -18.86 25.29 8.63
CA GLY A 240 -20.11 25.52 9.35
C GLY A 240 -20.81 24.23 9.82
N TRP A 241 -22.10 24.11 9.51
CA TRP A 241 -22.92 22.98 9.98
C TRP A 241 -22.60 21.65 9.27
N ILE A 242 -22.13 21.69 8.01
CA ILE A 242 -21.79 20.47 7.25
C ILE A 242 -20.54 19.84 7.86
N ASP A 243 -19.55 20.67 8.16
CA ASP A 243 -18.35 20.25 8.86
C ASP A 243 -18.69 19.62 10.22
N GLU A 244 -19.46 20.33 11.05
CA GLU A 244 -19.91 19.82 12.34
C GLU A 244 -20.66 18.49 12.21
N ALA A 245 -21.61 18.38 11.27
CA ALA A 245 -22.38 17.16 11.06
C ALA A 245 -21.49 15.96 10.63
N LEU A 246 -20.54 16.19 9.72
CA LEU A 246 -19.63 15.14 9.25
C LEU A 246 -18.67 14.71 10.35
N MET A 247 -18.07 15.66 11.09
CA MET A 247 -17.17 15.34 12.20
C MET A 247 -17.93 14.68 13.36
N ARG A 248 -19.17 15.09 13.62
CA ARG A 248 -20.04 14.44 14.61
C ARG A 248 -20.36 12.99 14.22
N TYR A 249 -20.61 12.72 12.95
CA TYR A 249 -20.78 11.36 12.45
C TYR A 249 -19.51 10.53 12.66
N VAL A 250 -18.33 11.09 12.36
CA VAL A 250 -17.04 10.43 12.62
C VAL A 250 -16.89 10.07 14.10
N ASP A 251 -17.24 10.99 15.01
CA ASP A 251 -17.16 10.76 16.46
C ASP A 251 -18.09 9.63 16.91
N ILE A 252 -19.34 9.64 16.44
CA ILE A 252 -20.34 8.60 16.74
C ILE A 252 -19.85 7.24 16.23
N GLN A 253 -19.36 7.18 15.00
CA GLN A 253 -18.89 5.94 14.38
C GLN A 253 -17.67 5.36 15.10
N GLN A 254 -16.70 6.18 15.53
CA GLN A 254 -15.51 5.72 16.26
C GLN A 254 -15.81 5.27 17.69
N THR A 255 -16.96 5.64 18.24
CA THR A 255 -17.40 5.14 19.55
C THR A 255 -17.72 3.65 19.49
N PHE A 256 -18.09 3.13 18.30
CA PHE A 256 -18.35 1.71 18.10
C PHE A 256 -17.05 0.95 17.77
N PRO A 257 -16.61 -0.03 18.57
CA PRO A 257 -15.36 -0.74 18.29
C PRO A 257 -15.50 -1.65 17.06
N THR A 258 -14.69 -1.39 16.03
CA THR A 258 -14.68 -2.14 14.76
C THR A 258 -14.54 -3.65 14.96
N PHE A 259 -13.75 -4.07 15.94
CA PHE A 259 -13.57 -5.49 16.27
C PHE A 259 -14.89 -6.18 16.63
N PHE A 260 -15.74 -5.54 17.44
CA PHE A 260 -17.04 -6.11 17.79
C PHE A 260 -18.00 -6.12 16.60
N LEU A 261 -17.92 -5.13 15.71
CA LEU A 261 -18.70 -5.14 14.46
C LEU A 261 -18.34 -6.36 13.61
N PHE A 262 -17.04 -6.61 13.45
CA PHE A 262 -16.55 -7.78 12.73
C PHE A 262 -17.00 -9.08 13.39
N LEU A 263 -16.85 -9.20 14.72
CA LEU A 263 -17.26 -10.40 15.44
C LEU A 263 -18.75 -10.71 15.23
N PHE A 264 -19.61 -9.69 15.31
CA PHE A 264 -21.05 -9.85 15.06
C PHE A 264 -21.33 -10.34 13.63
N LEU A 265 -20.69 -9.75 12.63
CA LEU A 265 -20.89 -10.14 11.23
C LEU A 265 -20.26 -11.50 10.90
N ALA A 266 -19.11 -11.84 11.51
CA ALA A 266 -18.48 -13.14 11.39
C ALA A 266 -19.35 -14.24 12.03
N TYR A 267 -20.05 -13.94 13.13
CA TYR A 267 -21.02 -14.86 13.73
C TYR A 267 -22.23 -15.11 12.81
N LEU A 268 -22.74 -14.07 12.14
CA LEU A 268 -23.91 -14.20 11.26
C LEU A 268 -23.59 -14.83 9.89
N TYR A 269 -22.46 -14.48 9.29
CA TYR A 269 -22.12 -14.80 7.90
C TYR A 269 -20.88 -15.70 7.76
N GLY A 270 -20.23 -16.07 8.87
CA GLY A 270 -18.97 -16.78 8.88
C GLY A 270 -17.75 -15.86 8.76
N GLY A 271 -16.58 -16.36 9.17
CA GLY A 271 -15.31 -15.67 9.02
C GLY A 271 -14.92 -15.54 7.54
N SER A 272 -14.87 -14.31 7.03
CA SER A 272 -14.53 -14.03 5.63
C SER A 272 -13.52 -12.89 5.52
N LEU A 273 -12.48 -13.12 4.72
CA LEU A 273 -11.44 -12.12 4.46
C LEU A 273 -12.04 -10.88 3.79
N PHE A 274 -13.03 -11.07 2.91
CA PHE A 274 -13.75 -9.97 2.26
C PHE A 274 -14.49 -9.12 3.29
N VAL A 275 -15.25 -9.75 4.19
CA VAL A 275 -16.01 -9.07 5.24
C VAL A 275 -15.08 -8.29 6.16
N LEU A 276 -13.93 -8.88 6.52
CA LEU A 276 -12.89 -8.21 7.30
C LEU A 276 -12.39 -6.95 6.61
N ILE A 277 -11.96 -7.07 5.34
CA ILE A 277 -11.41 -5.96 4.56
C ILE A 277 -12.42 -4.82 4.43
N VAL A 278 -13.67 -5.14 4.09
CA VAL A 278 -14.72 -4.13 3.90
C VAL A 278 -15.02 -3.42 5.22
N ILE A 279 -15.23 -4.17 6.31
CA ILE A 279 -15.55 -3.58 7.62
C ILE A 279 -14.42 -2.67 8.09
N PHE A 280 -13.19 -3.16 8.12
CA PHE A 280 -12.07 -2.34 8.57
C PHE A 280 -11.78 -1.17 7.61
N GLY A 281 -11.99 -1.35 6.31
CA GLY A 281 -11.88 -0.28 5.32
C GLY A 281 -12.91 0.84 5.52
N VAL A 282 -14.18 0.48 5.72
CA VAL A 282 -15.31 1.44 5.84
C VAL A 282 -15.50 2.00 7.25
N THR A 283 -14.81 1.50 8.27
CA THR A 283 -14.83 2.09 9.61
C THR A 283 -13.48 2.72 10.01
N GLY A 284 -12.36 2.28 9.41
CA GLY A 284 -11.01 2.72 9.74
C GLY A 284 -10.59 4.09 9.19
N TRP A 285 -11.51 4.85 8.57
CA TRP A 285 -11.18 6.09 7.85
C TRP A 285 -11.26 7.36 8.71
N GLY A 286 -12.00 7.35 9.82
CA GLY A 286 -12.33 8.58 10.55
C GLY A 286 -11.11 9.33 11.12
N GLY A 287 -10.08 8.63 11.59
CA GLY A 287 -8.84 9.25 12.06
C GLY A 287 -8.10 9.99 10.94
N ILE A 288 -8.03 9.36 9.76
CA ILE A 288 -7.44 9.96 8.56
C ILE A 288 -8.28 11.15 8.09
N ALA A 289 -9.62 11.08 8.17
CA ALA A 289 -10.50 12.17 7.76
C ALA A 289 -10.25 13.45 8.55
N ARG A 290 -10.00 13.34 9.87
CA ARG A 290 -9.65 14.48 10.71
C ARG A 290 -8.32 15.10 10.29
N ILE A 291 -7.32 14.28 9.95
CA ILE A 291 -6.02 14.75 9.44
C ILE A 291 -6.22 15.48 8.11
N VAL A 292 -6.98 14.89 7.18
CA VAL A 292 -7.27 15.54 5.89
C VAL A 292 -7.98 16.86 6.11
N ARG A 293 -8.99 16.89 6.99
CA ARG A 293 -9.72 18.12 7.30
C ARG A 293 -8.79 19.21 7.85
N SER A 294 -7.97 18.89 8.85
CA SER A 294 -7.08 19.89 9.47
C SER A 294 -6.07 20.46 8.48
N GLU A 295 -5.48 19.59 7.65
CA GLU A 295 -4.54 20.00 6.62
C GLU A 295 -5.24 20.78 5.50
N ALA A 296 -6.44 20.35 5.07
CA ALA A 296 -7.19 21.05 4.05
C ALA A 296 -7.63 22.45 4.49
N LEU A 297 -8.01 22.62 5.77
CA LEU A 297 -8.29 23.94 6.36
C LEU A 297 -7.03 24.82 6.31
N GLN A 298 -5.89 24.32 6.79
CA GLN A 298 -4.62 25.06 6.75
C GLN A 298 -4.24 25.47 5.32
N ARG A 299 -4.30 24.53 4.36
CA ARG A 299 -3.98 24.79 2.95
C ARG A 299 -4.98 25.72 2.27
N SER A 300 -6.20 25.83 2.78
CA SER A 300 -7.21 26.73 2.23
C SER A 300 -6.94 28.21 2.52
N GLU A 301 -6.09 28.50 3.50
CA GLU A 301 -5.68 29.85 3.90
C GLU A 301 -4.41 30.35 3.16
N GLU A 302 -3.81 29.49 2.32
CA GLU A 302 -2.58 29.80 1.59
C GLU A 302 -2.78 30.83 0.46
N THR A 303 -1.73 31.60 0.16
CA THR A 303 -1.76 32.70 -0.82
C THR A 303 -2.14 32.25 -2.23
N TYR A 304 -1.71 31.05 -2.65
CA TYR A 304 -2.09 30.49 -3.96
C TYR A 304 -3.59 30.18 -4.05
N VAL A 305 -4.23 29.83 -2.92
CA VAL A 305 -5.68 29.61 -2.87
C VAL A 305 -6.43 30.93 -2.98
N ALA A 306 -5.98 31.95 -2.26
CA ALA A 306 -6.53 33.30 -2.38
C ALA A 306 -6.42 33.81 -3.83
N ALA A 307 -5.26 33.66 -4.47
CA ALA A 307 -5.04 34.06 -5.86
C ALA A 307 -5.97 33.32 -6.82
N ALA A 308 -6.13 32.00 -6.68
CA ALA A 308 -7.05 31.21 -7.51
C ALA A 308 -8.51 31.66 -7.37
N ARG A 309 -8.95 31.96 -6.13
CA ARG A 309 -10.31 32.47 -5.88
C ARG A 309 -10.50 33.87 -6.47
N SER A 310 -9.52 34.76 -6.34
CA SER A 310 -9.54 36.09 -6.97
C SER A 310 -9.56 36.02 -8.50
N ALA A 311 -9.01 34.95 -9.09
CA ALA A 311 -9.12 34.65 -10.52
C ALA A 311 -10.46 34.02 -10.95
N GLY A 312 -11.43 33.87 -10.02
CA GLY A 312 -12.77 33.36 -10.31
C GLY A 312 -12.92 31.83 -10.22
N ALA A 313 -11.93 31.11 -9.69
CA ALA A 313 -12.05 29.67 -9.52
C ALA A 313 -13.14 29.29 -8.50
N SER A 314 -13.99 28.32 -8.85
CA SER A 314 -15.06 27.86 -7.95
C SER A 314 -14.48 27.11 -6.74
N GLY A 315 -15.18 27.17 -5.62
CA GLY A 315 -14.76 26.50 -4.39
C GLY A 315 -14.43 25.00 -4.54
N PRO A 316 -15.29 24.18 -5.19
CA PRO A 316 -14.99 22.77 -5.41
C PRO A 316 -13.79 22.56 -6.33
N PHE A 317 -13.64 23.41 -7.36
CA PHE A 317 -12.48 23.38 -8.23
C PHE A 317 -11.20 23.62 -7.42
N VAL A 318 -11.19 24.65 -6.57
CA VAL A 318 -10.03 24.98 -5.72
C VAL A 318 -9.67 23.81 -4.79
N VAL A 319 -10.66 23.18 -4.18
CA VAL A 319 -10.43 22.07 -3.26
C VAL A 319 -9.82 20.86 -3.96
N TRP A 320 -10.45 20.39 -5.04
CA TRP A 320 -10.01 19.17 -5.71
C TRP A 320 -8.77 19.37 -6.58
N ARG A 321 -8.57 20.57 -7.13
CA ARG A 321 -7.43 20.86 -8.02
C ARG A 321 -6.20 21.36 -7.28
N HIS A 322 -6.39 22.09 -6.18
CA HIS A 322 -5.28 22.73 -5.46
C HIS A 322 -5.14 22.21 -4.03
N VAL A 323 -6.20 22.09 -3.23
CA VAL A 323 -6.05 21.72 -1.81
C VAL A 323 -5.75 20.23 -1.63
N VAL A 324 -6.61 19.33 -2.11
CA VAL A 324 -6.46 17.87 -1.93
C VAL A 324 -5.11 17.34 -2.44
N PRO A 325 -4.62 17.73 -3.64
CA PRO A 325 -3.30 17.31 -4.09
C PRO A 325 -2.17 17.75 -3.16
N ASN A 326 -2.28 18.93 -2.52
CA ASN A 326 -1.27 19.41 -1.56
C ASN A 326 -1.35 18.72 -0.19
N VAL A 327 -2.50 18.15 0.17
CA VAL A 327 -2.69 17.33 1.39
C VAL A 327 -2.29 15.87 1.17
N SER A 328 -2.06 15.44 -0.07
CA SER A 328 -1.71 14.05 -0.43
C SER A 328 -0.50 13.51 0.33
N ASN A 329 0.49 14.35 0.63
CA ASN A 329 1.67 13.96 1.41
C ASN A 329 1.30 13.41 2.81
N SER A 330 0.41 14.11 3.51
CA SER A 330 -0.08 13.70 4.83
C SER A 330 -0.97 12.47 4.74
N ILE A 331 -1.78 12.36 3.67
CA ILE A 331 -2.62 11.18 3.41
C ILE A 331 -1.76 9.94 3.21
N VAL A 332 -0.73 10.01 2.35
CA VAL A 332 0.16 8.87 2.07
C VAL A 332 0.92 8.45 3.33
N THR A 333 1.35 9.41 4.14
CA THR A 333 2.00 9.14 5.43
C THR A 333 1.05 8.41 6.38
N ALA A 334 -0.16 8.92 6.57
CA ALA A 334 -1.18 8.30 7.43
C ALA A 334 -1.58 6.91 6.93
N ALA A 335 -1.72 6.74 5.60
CA ALA A 335 -2.02 5.47 4.97
C ALA A 335 -0.97 4.40 5.30
N THR A 336 0.32 4.77 5.19
CA THR A 336 1.44 3.85 5.43
C THR A 336 1.46 3.34 6.87
N LEU A 337 1.14 4.21 7.84
CA LEU A 337 1.05 3.86 9.26
C LEU A 337 -0.23 3.07 9.61
N ASN A 338 -1.28 3.16 8.78
CA ASN A 338 -2.51 2.41 9.00
C ASN A 338 -2.43 0.95 8.54
N ILE A 339 -1.65 0.66 7.49
CA ILE A 339 -1.42 -0.70 6.97
C ILE A 339 -1.03 -1.70 8.06
N PRO A 340 -0.01 -1.47 8.91
CA PRO A 340 0.39 -2.44 9.93
C PRO A 340 -0.70 -2.67 10.99
N VAL A 341 -1.53 -1.67 11.29
CA VAL A 341 -2.67 -1.82 12.22
C VAL A 341 -3.70 -2.79 11.65
N LEU A 342 -3.99 -2.69 10.35
CA LEU A 342 -4.92 -3.58 9.66
C LEU A 342 -4.38 -5.01 9.56
N ILE A 343 -3.09 -5.17 9.24
CA ILE A 343 -2.43 -6.49 9.22
C ILE A 343 -2.49 -7.14 10.60
N LEU A 344 -2.15 -6.40 11.65
CA LEU A 344 -2.21 -6.92 13.02
C LEU A 344 -3.64 -7.27 13.44
N SER A 345 -4.63 -6.49 13.01
CA SER A 345 -6.04 -6.77 13.28
C SER A 345 -6.50 -8.07 12.62
N GLU A 346 -6.12 -8.32 11.36
CA GLU A 346 -6.39 -9.62 10.72
C GLU A 346 -5.67 -10.76 11.42
N ALA A 347 -4.38 -10.61 11.72
CA ALA A 347 -3.61 -11.65 12.39
C ALA A 347 -4.22 -11.99 13.76
N ALA A 348 -4.66 -10.99 14.52
CA ALA A 348 -5.32 -11.19 15.81
C ALA A 348 -6.66 -11.93 15.67
N LEU A 349 -7.50 -11.56 14.69
CA LEU A 349 -8.78 -12.21 14.42
C LEU A 349 -8.60 -13.66 13.94
N SER A 350 -7.65 -13.90 13.04
CA SER A 350 -7.30 -15.23 12.56
C SER A 350 -6.69 -16.09 13.67
N PHE A 351 -5.93 -15.50 14.59
CA PHE A 351 -5.37 -16.21 15.73
C PHE A 351 -6.44 -16.74 16.71
N ILE A 352 -7.54 -16.01 16.88
CA ILE A 352 -8.68 -16.44 17.71
C ILE A 352 -9.73 -17.27 16.95
N GLY A 353 -9.46 -17.62 15.69
CA GLY A 353 -10.33 -18.48 14.87
C GLY A 353 -11.53 -17.78 14.25
N LEU A 354 -11.52 -16.45 14.17
CA LEU A 354 -12.58 -15.65 13.53
C LEU A 354 -12.24 -15.19 12.11
N GLY A 355 -11.02 -15.49 11.65
CA GLY A 355 -10.58 -15.23 10.28
C GLY A 355 -11.18 -16.21 9.27
N ASN A 356 -10.77 -16.07 8.00
CA ASN A 356 -11.13 -17.05 6.98
C ASN A 356 -10.30 -18.33 7.20
N VAL A 357 -10.97 -19.44 7.50
CA VAL A 357 -10.31 -20.72 7.79
C VAL A 357 -9.70 -21.39 6.57
N THR A 358 -10.15 -21.05 5.35
CA THR A 358 -9.66 -21.66 4.11
C THR A 358 -8.38 -21.00 3.59
N LEU A 359 -8.09 -19.77 4.01
CA LEU A 359 -6.93 -19.01 3.54
C LEU A 359 -5.80 -19.10 4.58
N PRO A 360 -4.62 -19.60 4.19
CA PRO A 360 -3.48 -19.69 5.10
C PRO A 360 -2.96 -18.27 5.43
N SER A 361 -3.25 -17.80 6.64
CA SER A 361 -2.75 -16.54 7.18
C SER A 361 -1.68 -16.76 8.25
N TRP A 362 -0.86 -15.73 8.51
CA TRP A 362 0.12 -15.80 9.59
C TRP A 362 -0.55 -15.95 10.96
N GLY A 363 -1.65 -15.24 11.22
CA GLY A 363 -2.40 -15.36 12.47
C GLY A 363 -2.91 -16.79 12.72
N GLN A 364 -3.48 -17.43 11.70
CA GLN A 364 -3.93 -18.82 11.77
C GLN A 364 -2.77 -19.78 12.01
N THR A 365 -1.64 -19.58 11.33
CA THR A 365 -0.46 -20.45 11.48
C THR A 365 0.16 -20.31 12.88
N ILE A 366 0.23 -19.08 13.41
CA ILE A 366 0.69 -18.84 14.78
C ILE A 366 -0.22 -19.53 15.79
N ALA A 367 -1.54 -19.49 15.60
CA ALA A 367 -2.50 -20.16 16.45
C ALA A 367 -2.38 -21.68 16.40
N ALA A 368 -2.09 -22.25 15.23
CA ALA A 368 -1.94 -23.69 15.06
C ALA A 368 -0.80 -24.26 15.92
N GLY A 369 0.35 -23.56 16.02
CA GLY A 369 1.50 -24.01 16.82
C GLY A 369 1.47 -23.63 18.30
N ARG A 370 0.44 -22.91 18.76
CA ARG A 370 0.45 -22.30 20.12
C ARG A 370 0.53 -23.33 21.25
N GLY A 371 0.00 -24.53 21.02
CA GLY A 371 0.02 -25.64 21.98
C GLY A 371 1.34 -26.39 22.00
N ASP A 372 2.15 -26.25 20.95
CA ASP A 372 3.32 -27.09 20.70
C ASP A 372 4.64 -26.34 20.92
N LEU A 373 4.62 -25.20 21.62
CA LEU A 373 5.80 -24.37 21.84
C LEU A 373 6.96 -25.11 22.54
N ALA A 374 6.68 -26.16 23.32
CA ALA A 374 7.71 -26.94 23.98
C ALA A 374 8.46 -27.90 23.03
N THR A 375 7.81 -28.35 21.96
CA THR A 375 8.30 -29.43 21.08
C THR A 375 8.53 -28.97 19.65
N ALA A 376 7.65 -28.11 19.13
CA ALA A 376 7.62 -27.60 17.76
C ALA A 376 7.41 -26.08 17.72
N TRP A 377 8.20 -25.34 18.50
CA TRP A 377 8.12 -23.87 18.60
C TRP A 377 8.18 -23.12 17.25
N TRP A 378 8.86 -23.70 16.25
CA TRP A 378 9.02 -23.10 14.92
C TRP A 378 7.66 -22.87 14.23
N VAL A 379 6.64 -23.67 14.54
CA VAL A 379 5.30 -23.54 13.95
C VAL A 379 4.68 -22.17 14.25
N SER A 380 4.84 -21.66 15.47
CA SER A 380 4.35 -20.32 15.83
C SER A 380 5.39 -19.23 15.60
N THR A 381 6.67 -19.48 15.91
CA THR A 381 7.70 -18.43 15.87
C THR A 381 8.04 -18.00 14.45
N VAL A 382 8.11 -18.92 13.48
CA VAL A 382 8.46 -18.59 12.09
C VAL A 382 7.46 -17.59 11.47
N PRO A 383 6.15 -17.86 11.40
CA PRO A 383 5.18 -16.88 10.90
C PRO A 383 5.11 -15.62 11.78
N GLY A 384 5.34 -15.75 13.09
CA GLY A 384 5.45 -14.61 14.00
C GLY A 384 6.59 -13.65 13.64
N LEU A 385 7.75 -14.17 13.23
CA LEU A 385 8.88 -13.35 12.78
C LEU A 385 8.57 -12.61 11.49
N PHE A 386 7.91 -13.26 10.53
CA PHE A 386 7.46 -12.59 9.29
C PHE A 386 6.45 -11.48 9.57
N LEU A 387 5.47 -11.74 10.44
CA LEU A 387 4.49 -10.74 10.86
C LEU A 387 5.18 -9.55 11.55
N PHE A 388 6.06 -9.82 12.52
CA PHE A 388 6.82 -8.79 13.23
C PHE A 388 7.68 -7.95 12.29
N ALA A 389 8.48 -8.58 11.44
CA ALA A 389 9.35 -7.88 10.50
C ALA A 389 8.55 -7.05 9.49
N THR A 390 7.37 -7.51 9.07
CA THR A 390 6.47 -6.76 8.18
C THR A 390 5.90 -5.52 8.86
N ILE A 391 5.42 -5.65 10.09
CA ILE A 391 4.93 -4.52 10.88
C ILE A 391 6.05 -3.50 11.10
N LEU A 392 7.23 -3.95 11.51
CA LEU A 392 8.39 -3.09 11.73
C LEU A 392 8.80 -2.36 10.44
N ALA A 393 8.79 -3.07 9.31
CA ALA A 393 9.13 -2.49 8.03
C ALA A 393 8.16 -1.39 7.61
N PHE A 394 6.84 -1.58 7.76
CA PHE A 394 5.85 -0.54 7.49
C PHE A 394 5.98 0.67 8.42
N ASN A 395 6.28 0.47 9.71
CA ASN A 395 6.49 1.58 10.65
C ASN A 395 7.69 2.44 10.23
N PHE A 396 8.86 1.83 10.01
CA PHE A 396 10.04 2.56 9.55
C PHE A 396 9.86 3.21 8.17
N LEU A 397 9.10 2.56 7.26
CA LEU A 397 8.76 3.15 5.98
C LEU A 397 7.88 4.40 6.17
N GLY A 398 6.88 4.32 7.04
CA GLY A 398 5.96 5.42 7.36
C GLY A 398 6.68 6.61 7.97
N ASP A 399 7.57 6.39 8.94
CA ASP A 399 8.37 7.43 9.58
C ASP A 399 9.28 8.14 8.57
N ALA A 400 10.00 7.37 7.74
CA ALA A 400 10.86 7.96 6.72
C ALA A 400 10.09 8.67 5.61
N LEU A 401 8.88 8.20 5.30
CA LEU A 401 8.01 8.85 4.33
C LEU A 401 7.46 10.17 4.88
N ARG A 402 7.07 10.19 6.16
CA ARG A 402 6.73 11.42 6.89
C ARG A 402 7.89 12.41 6.83
N ASP A 403 9.08 11.96 7.19
CA ASP A 403 10.28 12.80 7.20
C ASP A 403 10.67 13.27 5.80
N ALA A 404 10.43 12.48 4.76
CA ALA A 404 10.72 12.86 3.38
C ALA A 404 9.70 13.86 2.79
N LEU A 405 8.44 13.75 3.20
CA LEU A 405 7.33 14.53 2.68
C LEU A 405 7.00 15.79 3.51
N ASP A 406 7.60 15.96 4.69
CA ASP A 406 7.43 17.16 5.52
C ASP A 406 8.20 18.37 4.93
N PRO A 407 7.50 19.42 4.47
CA PRO A 407 8.12 20.62 3.90
C PRO A 407 8.76 21.53 4.95
N ARG A 408 8.42 21.39 6.25
CA ARG A 408 8.85 22.33 7.30
C ARG A 408 10.32 22.16 7.71
N GLN A 409 10.97 21.05 7.31
CA GLN A 409 12.40 20.85 7.59
C GLN A 409 13.33 21.72 6.72
N GLU A 410 12.79 22.47 5.75
CA GLU A 410 13.57 23.38 4.88
C GLU A 410 13.85 24.74 5.52
N VAL A 411 13.06 25.18 6.51
CA VAL A 411 13.18 26.52 7.12
C VAL A 411 14.28 26.58 8.22
N GLY A 412 14.91 25.44 8.55
CA GLY A 412 15.85 25.32 9.66
C GLY A 412 17.33 25.19 9.28
N ARG A 413 17.74 25.48 8.04
CA ARG A 413 19.14 25.47 7.62
C ARG A 413 19.58 26.76 6.97
#